data_AF-A0A1H0GCN2-F1
#
_entry.id   AF-A0A1H0GCN2-F1
#
_cell.length_a   1.000
_cell.length_b   1.000
_cell.length_c   1.000
_cell.angle_alpha   90.00
_cell.angle_beta   90.00
_cell.angle_gamma   90.00
#
_symmetry.space_group_name_H-M   'P 1'
#
loop_
_entity.id
_entity.type
_entity.pdbx_description
1 polymer ?
#
loop_
_entity_poly.entity_id
_entity_poly.type
_entity_poly.pdbx_seq_one_letter_code
_entity_poly.pdbx_strand_id
1 'polypeptide(L)'
;MSSVVLNFRETLKNGNEKSFYLELDEEKNLNKFRFNLNEDAFIRIYPAVIPKIRTNKGTIKFVAYNITKKIQQTFTFTRQKTAYLSYPCHKILKYFWDGKVFPSIPTIQFLEDQIILNQETSGILTINYLTTYNILSVNSKEEGKILLEAMSENRYGSIVIDYITERKPVYLTVKDACTRTVIPNASVFLGKEFIGFTDKSGNIFLGDLKVGQRYDLKIKAEGYQDTDKDNIANDFFIVEK
;
A
#
# COMPACT_ATOMS: atom_id res chain seq x y z
N MET A 1 -14.72 -4.65 -15.35
CA MET A 1 -13.56 -5.42 -15.84
C MET A 1 -12.60 -5.58 -14.68
N SER A 2 -12.30 -6.81 -14.27
CA SER A 2 -11.40 -7.09 -13.14
C SER A 2 -9.96 -7.08 -13.67
N SER A 3 -9.15 -6.11 -13.27
CA SER A 3 -7.72 -6.09 -13.57
C SER A 3 -6.97 -6.89 -12.50
N VAL A 4 -6.17 -7.86 -12.94
CA VAL A 4 -5.20 -8.54 -12.07
C VAL A 4 -3.90 -7.75 -12.18
N VAL A 5 -3.53 -7.05 -11.11
CA VAL A 5 -2.24 -6.36 -11.02
C VAL A 5 -1.23 -7.32 -10.40
N LEU A 6 -0.34 -7.87 -11.22
CA LEU A 6 0.82 -8.63 -10.76
C LEU A 6 1.91 -7.64 -10.33
N ASN A 7 2.01 -7.38 -9.02
CA ASN A 7 3.09 -6.55 -8.48
C ASN A 7 4.34 -7.41 -8.24
N PHE A 8 5.33 -7.30 -9.13
CA PHE A 8 6.68 -7.78 -8.84
C PHE A 8 7.34 -6.80 -7.87
N ARG A 9 7.68 -7.24 -6.66
CA ARG A 9 8.54 -6.49 -5.75
C ARG A 9 9.94 -7.10 -5.79
N GLU A 10 10.86 -6.40 -6.44
CA GLU A 10 12.29 -6.61 -6.23
C GLU A 10 12.62 -6.25 -4.78
N THR A 11 12.74 -7.26 -3.94
CA THR A 11 13.56 -7.12 -2.74
C THR A 11 15.00 -7.17 -3.22
N LEU A 12 15.79 -6.12 -2.98
CA LEU A 12 17.24 -6.15 -3.19
C LEU A 12 17.80 -7.27 -2.27
N LYS A 13 17.94 -8.48 -2.81
CA LYS A 13 18.65 -9.57 -2.14
C LYS A 13 20.13 -9.27 -2.25
N ASN A 14 20.70 -8.62 -1.24
CA ASN A 14 22.15 -8.71 -1.05
C ASN A 14 22.48 -10.19 -0.81
N GLY A 15 23.41 -10.73 -1.59
CA GLY A 15 23.70 -12.16 -1.64
C GLY A 15 23.98 -12.78 -0.27
N ASN A 16 23.59 -14.05 -0.13
CA ASN A 16 23.79 -14.96 1.02
C ASN A 16 23.11 -14.60 2.35
N GLU A 17 22.43 -13.45 2.49
CA GLU A 17 21.71 -13.12 3.72
C GLU A 17 20.28 -13.69 3.71
N LYS A 18 19.87 -14.32 4.81
CA LYS A 18 18.47 -14.70 5.02
C LYS A 18 17.63 -13.42 5.00
N SER A 19 16.38 -13.49 4.55
CA SER A 19 15.53 -12.30 4.48
C SER A 19 14.29 -12.46 5.35
N PHE A 20 13.74 -11.32 5.79
CA PHE A 20 12.33 -11.26 6.15
C PHE A 20 11.53 -10.99 4.88
N TYR A 21 10.47 -11.76 4.65
CA TYR A 21 9.49 -11.46 3.61
C TYR A 21 8.33 -10.70 4.24
N LEU A 22 8.06 -9.49 3.75
CA LEU A 22 6.96 -8.64 4.22
C LEU A 22 5.98 -8.43 3.08
N GLU A 23 4.70 -8.70 3.33
CA GLU A 23 3.61 -8.48 2.38
C GLU A 23 2.39 -7.87 3.08
N LEU A 24 1.55 -7.16 2.34
CA LEU A 24 0.25 -6.74 2.87
C LEU A 24 -0.63 -7.96 3.08
N ASP A 25 -1.34 -8.01 4.21
CA ASP A 25 -2.33 -9.04 4.46
C ASP A 25 -3.58 -8.76 3.63
N GLU A 26 -3.70 -9.40 2.46
CA GLU A 26 -4.79 -9.18 1.51
C GLU A 26 -6.19 -9.37 2.14
N GLU A 27 -6.33 -10.37 3.01
CA GLU A 27 -7.60 -10.68 3.67
C GLU A 27 -7.98 -9.60 4.68
N LYS A 28 -7.06 -9.22 5.57
CA LYS A 28 -7.31 -8.18 6.58
C LYS A 28 -7.43 -6.78 6.00
N ASN A 29 -6.75 -6.52 4.88
CA ASN A 29 -6.79 -5.23 4.20
C ASN A 29 -7.90 -5.15 3.15
N LEU A 30 -8.73 -6.18 2.97
CA LEU A 30 -9.78 -6.21 1.94
C LEU A 30 -9.24 -5.91 0.53
N ASN A 31 -8.08 -6.49 0.18
CA ASN A 31 -7.35 -6.27 -1.07
C ASN A 31 -6.95 -4.80 -1.33
N LYS A 32 -6.88 -3.95 -0.30
CA LYS A 32 -6.37 -2.59 -0.41
C LYS A 32 -4.84 -2.56 -0.40
N PHE A 33 -4.28 -1.67 -1.20
CA PHE A 33 -2.85 -1.38 -1.27
C PHE A 33 -2.50 0.07 -0.88
N ARG A 34 -3.54 0.89 -0.66
CA ARG A 34 -3.46 2.26 -0.17
C ARG A 34 -4.44 2.43 0.97
N PHE A 35 -4.05 3.18 1.99
CA PHE A 35 -4.79 3.30 3.24
C PHE A 35 -5.11 4.76 3.52
N ASN A 36 -6.27 5.03 4.08
CA ASN A 36 -6.61 6.37 4.54
C ASN A 36 -5.88 6.70 5.84
N LEU A 37 -5.77 7.99 6.16
CA LEU A 37 -5.22 8.41 7.46
C LEU A 37 -6.01 7.77 8.62
N ASN A 38 -5.29 7.31 9.63
CA ASN A 38 -5.79 6.57 10.80
C ASN A 38 -6.39 5.19 10.51
N GLU A 39 -6.41 4.72 9.26
CA GLU A 39 -6.71 3.32 8.93
C GLU A 39 -5.52 2.43 9.30
N ASP A 40 -5.76 1.19 9.74
CA ASP A 40 -4.68 0.23 9.97
C ASP A 40 -4.35 -0.52 8.68
N ALA A 41 -3.07 -0.57 8.33
CA ALA A 41 -2.51 -1.43 7.30
C ALA A 41 -1.91 -2.69 7.93
N PHE A 42 -2.48 -3.86 7.62
CA PHE A 42 -2.01 -5.14 8.15
C PHE A 42 -0.94 -5.76 7.25
N ILE A 43 0.11 -6.29 7.86
CA ILE A 43 1.30 -6.81 7.16
C ILE A 43 1.64 -8.16 7.74
N ARG A 44 1.86 -9.14 6.86
CA ARG A 44 2.42 -10.44 7.22
C ARG A 44 3.93 -10.35 7.12
N ILE A 45 4.62 -10.87 8.14
CA ILE A 45 6.08 -10.98 8.15
C ILE A 45 6.50 -12.44 8.35
N TYR A 46 7.29 -12.95 7.40
CA TYR A 46 7.80 -14.31 7.37
C TYR A 46 9.33 -14.32 7.51
N PRO A 47 9.92 -15.34 8.16
CA PRO A 47 9.25 -16.32 9.01
C PRO A 47 8.73 -15.64 10.31
N ALA A 48 8.00 -16.38 11.15
CA ALA A 48 7.46 -15.91 12.44
C ALA A 48 8.53 -15.67 13.53
N VAL A 49 9.72 -15.21 13.15
CA VAL A 49 10.74 -14.72 14.08
C VAL A 49 10.35 -13.30 14.48
N ILE A 50 10.61 -12.90 15.72
CA ILE A 50 10.35 -11.52 16.18
C ILE A 50 11.53 -10.64 15.77
N PRO A 51 11.39 -9.74 14.78
CA PRO A 51 12.45 -8.80 14.42
C PRO A 51 12.49 -7.60 15.34
N LYS A 52 13.61 -6.86 15.28
CA LYS A 52 13.62 -5.42 15.57
C LYS A 52 12.94 -4.69 14.40
N ILE A 53 11.94 -3.88 14.72
CA ILE A 53 11.18 -3.11 13.73
C ILE A 53 11.62 -1.64 13.75
N ARG A 54 11.76 -1.05 12.56
CA ARG A 54 11.95 0.40 12.37
C ARG A 54 10.97 0.93 11.34
N THR A 55 10.56 2.19 11.50
CA THR A 55 9.84 2.91 10.47
C THR A 55 10.25 4.36 10.41
N ASN A 56 10.12 4.97 9.23
CA ASN A 56 10.36 6.40 9.04
C ASN A 56 9.24 7.27 9.62
N LYS A 57 8.00 6.78 9.74
CA LYS A 57 6.86 7.49 10.32
C LYS A 57 5.71 6.55 10.70
N GLY A 58 4.73 7.09 11.41
CA GLY A 58 3.57 6.31 11.87
C GLY A 58 3.87 5.46 13.10
N THR A 59 2.94 4.59 13.44
CA THR A 59 3.02 3.69 14.61
C THR A 59 2.84 2.25 14.19
N ILE A 60 3.46 1.33 14.94
CA ILE A 60 3.48 -0.09 14.61
C ILE A 60 3.12 -0.89 15.85
N LYS A 61 2.30 -1.92 15.66
CA LYS A 61 1.96 -2.89 16.71
C LYS A 61 1.97 -4.29 16.13
N PHE A 62 2.44 -5.26 16.91
CA PHE A 62 2.19 -6.66 16.62
C PHE A 62 0.75 -6.99 17.03
N VAL A 63 0.04 -7.67 16.14
CA VAL A 63 -1.37 -8.02 16.30
C VAL A 63 -1.54 -9.51 16.56
N ALA A 64 -0.71 -10.34 15.92
CA ALA A 64 -0.75 -11.79 16.07
C ALA A 64 0.63 -12.39 15.80
N TYR A 65 0.88 -13.55 16.40
CA TYR A 65 2.18 -14.22 16.37
C TYR A 65 2.06 -15.68 15.96
N ASN A 66 3.12 -16.21 15.33
CA ASN A 66 3.29 -17.63 15.03
C ASN A 66 2.12 -18.27 14.26
N ILE A 67 1.48 -17.50 13.37
CA ILE A 67 0.40 -18.03 12.53
C ILE A 67 1.00 -18.98 11.52
N THR A 68 0.41 -20.16 11.39
CA THR A 68 0.85 -21.20 10.44
C THR A 68 -0.05 -21.20 9.22
N LYS A 69 0.55 -21.31 8.02
CA LYS A 69 -0.16 -21.43 6.75
C LYS A 69 0.38 -22.63 5.98
N LYS A 70 -0.52 -23.48 5.49
CA LYS A 70 -0.19 -24.56 4.56
C LYS A 70 -0.12 -24.01 3.14
N ILE A 71 0.93 -24.38 2.42
CA ILE A 71 1.17 -23.98 1.04
C ILE A 71 1.39 -25.23 0.19
N GLN A 72 0.78 -25.23 -0.99
CA GLN A 72 1.09 -26.18 -2.05
C GLN A 72 1.72 -25.40 -3.21
N GLN A 73 2.88 -25.84 -3.68
CA GLN A 73 3.59 -25.23 -4.80
C GLN A 73 4.06 -26.29 -5.78
N THR A 74 4.11 -25.91 -7.05
CA THR A 74 4.59 -26.77 -8.14
C THR A 74 5.72 -26.05 -8.86
N PHE A 75 6.84 -26.75 -9.03
CA PHE A 75 8.04 -26.24 -9.68
C PHE A 75 8.34 -27.07 -10.92
N THR A 76 8.64 -26.40 -12.01
CA THR A 76 9.17 -27.04 -13.22
C THR A 76 10.67 -26.80 -13.27
N PHE A 77 11.44 -27.89 -13.20
CA PHE A 77 12.88 -27.86 -13.40
C PHE A 77 13.19 -28.15 -14.87
N THR A 78 14.03 -27.33 -15.49
CA THR A 78 14.54 -27.54 -16.85
C THR A 78 16.05 -27.43 -16.87
N ARG A 79 16.76 -28.56 -16.67
CA ARG A 79 18.22 -28.61 -16.49
C ARG A 79 18.71 -27.63 -15.42
N GLN A 80 18.04 -27.65 -14.27
CA GLN A 80 18.34 -26.79 -13.13
C GLN A 80 18.57 -27.64 -11.88
N LYS A 81 19.33 -27.10 -10.92
CA LYS A 81 19.53 -27.71 -9.60
C LYS A 81 18.77 -27.01 -8.49
N THR A 82 18.27 -25.80 -8.73
CA THR A 82 17.72 -24.96 -7.67
C THR A 82 16.38 -24.36 -8.05
N ALA A 83 15.52 -24.21 -7.04
CA ALA A 83 14.29 -23.44 -7.11
C ALA A 83 14.05 -22.74 -5.77
N TYR A 84 13.16 -21.75 -5.75
CA TYR A 84 12.86 -20.97 -4.56
C TYR A 84 11.38 -21.08 -4.21
N LEU A 85 11.09 -21.43 -2.96
CA LEU A 85 9.76 -21.36 -2.39
C LEU A 85 9.29 -19.91 -2.33
N SER A 86 8.00 -19.65 -2.53
CA SER A 86 7.48 -18.28 -2.40
C SER A 86 7.54 -17.76 -0.96
N TYR A 87 7.64 -18.66 0.03
CA TYR A 87 7.75 -18.31 1.44
C TYR A 87 8.72 -19.26 2.15
N PRO A 88 9.45 -18.78 3.19
CA PRO A 88 10.29 -19.62 4.02
C PRO A 88 9.55 -20.85 4.55
N CYS A 89 10.13 -22.04 4.35
CA CYS A 89 9.60 -23.30 4.85
C CYS A 89 9.92 -23.48 6.32
N HIS A 90 8.86 -23.66 7.12
CA HIS A 90 8.96 -24.10 8.51
C HIS A 90 8.98 -25.64 8.61
N LYS A 91 8.12 -26.33 7.85
CA LYS A 91 8.03 -27.79 7.86
C LYS A 91 7.54 -28.35 6.53
N ILE A 92 8.28 -29.31 5.96
CA ILE A 92 7.80 -30.10 4.81
C ILE A 92 6.77 -31.11 5.30
N LEU A 93 5.61 -31.15 4.64
CA LEU A 93 4.55 -32.12 4.92
C LEU A 93 4.64 -33.32 3.98
N LYS A 94 4.74 -33.03 2.68
CA LYS A 94 4.81 -34.03 1.60
C LYS A 94 5.38 -33.39 0.36
N TYR A 95 6.11 -34.14 -0.45
CA TYR A 95 6.44 -33.74 -1.82
C TYR A 95 6.30 -34.93 -2.77
N PHE A 96 6.18 -34.61 -4.06
CA PHE A 96 6.06 -35.57 -5.14
C PHE A 96 6.87 -35.08 -6.33
N TRP A 97 7.66 -35.98 -6.92
CA TRP A 97 8.47 -35.70 -8.10
C TRP A 97 7.89 -36.46 -9.29
N ASP A 98 7.61 -35.73 -10.37
CA ASP A 98 7.16 -36.24 -11.66
C ASP A 98 8.17 -35.85 -12.74
N GLY A 99 9.04 -36.78 -13.12
CA GLY A 99 10.08 -36.51 -14.10
C GLY A 99 10.81 -37.76 -14.52
N LYS A 100 11.55 -37.67 -15.63
CA LYS A 100 12.31 -38.82 -16.15
C LYS A 100 13.43 -39.17 -15.17
N VAL A 101 13.48 -40.45 -14.79
CA VAL A 101 14.54 -41.05 -13.99
C VAL A 101 15.75 -41.27 -14.89
N PHE A 102 16.62 -40.27 -15.04
CA PHE A 102 17.88 -40.44 -15.75
C PHE A 102 19.00 -39.67 -15.02
N PRO A 103 19.91 -40.35 -14.28
CA PRO A 103 20.00 -41.78 -13.97
C PRO A 103 19.21 -42.25 -12.73
N SER A 104 18.63 -41.35 -11.93
CA SER A 104 17.88 -41.68 -10.71
C SER A 104 16.94 -40.53 -10.33
N ILE A 105 15.97 -40.78 -9.43
CA ILE A 105 15.16 -39.70 -8.84
C ILE A 105 16.11 -38.79 -8.07
N PRO A 106 16.10 -37.46 -8.30
CA PRO A 106 17.02 -36.56 -7.62
C PRO A 106 16.78 -36.60 -6.11
N THR A 107 17.86 -36.50 -5.35
CA THR A 107 17.75 -36.22 -3.91
C THR A 107 17.45 -34.74 -3.75
N ILE A 108 16.44 -34.42 -2.95
CA ILE A 108 15.94 -33.05 -2.76
C ILE A 108 16.26 -32.61 -1.35
N GLN A 109 17.00 -31.51 -1.22
CA GLN A 109 17.26 -30.82 0.02
C GLN A 109 16.43 -29.54 0.08
N PHE A 110 15.82 -29.27 1.24
CA PHE A 110 15.08 -28.05 1.50
C PHE A 110 15.85 -27.20 2.50
N LEU A 111 16.21 -25.97 2.11
CA LEU A 111 16.93 -25.01 2.93
C LEU A 111 16.12 -23.72 3.04
N GLU A 112 15.33 -23.60 4.10
CA GLU A 112 14.50 -22.42 4.36
C GLU A 112 13.59 -22.04 3.17
N ASP A 113 14.01 -21.15 2.26
CA ASP A 113 13.27 -20.78 1.05
C ASP A 113 13.83 -21.43 -0.24
N GLN A 114 14.84 -22.30 -0.14
CA GLN A 114 15.50 -22.93 -1.28
C GLN A 114 15.20 -24.42 -1.39
N ILE A 115 15.07 -24.88 -2.62
CA ILE A 115 15.06 -26.28 -3.01
C ILE A 115 16.36 -26.55 -3.77
N ILE A 116 17.13 -27.53 -3.32
CA ILE A 116 18.41 -27.91 -3.95
C ILE A 116 18.34 -29.39 -4.34
N LEU A 117 18.58 -29.66 -5.62
CA LEU A 117 18.74 -30.99 -6.18
C LEU A 117 20.24 -31.34 -6.18
N ASN A 118 20.55 -32.61 -5.96
CA ASN A 118 21.93 -33.12 -6.03
C ASN A 118 22.56 -33.01 -7.44
N GLN A 119 21.75 -32.89 -8.50
CA GLN A 119 22.19 -32.79 -9.88
C GLN A 119 21.20 -32.01 -10.75
N GLU A 120 21.65 -31.56 -11.94
CA GLU A 120 20.77 -30.88 -12.90
C GLU A 120 19.74 -31.87 -13.40
N THR A 121 18.47 -31.53 -13.24
CA THR A 121 17.37 -32.43 -13.57
C THR A 121 16.30 -31.67 -14.34
N SER A 122 15.53 -32.39 -15.16
CA SER A 122 14.29 -31.89 -15.74
C SER A 122 13.10 -32.70 -15.21
N GLY A 123 12.08 -32.02 -14.72
CA GLY A 123 10.91 -32.64 -14.10
C GLY A 123 10.07 -31.64 -13.35
N ILE A 124 9.01 -32.12 -12.71
CA ILE A 124 8.04 -31.33 -11.97
C ILE A 124 8.07 -31.78 -10.51
N LEU A 125 8.27 -30.83 -9.59
CA LEU A 125 8.20 -31.06 -8.15
C LEU A 125 6.93 -30.40 -7.60
N THR A 126 6.02 -31.18 -7.05
CA THR A 126 4.90 -30.66 -6.25
C THR A 126 5.21 -30.82 -4.77
N ILE A 127 5.14 -29.74 -4.00
CA ILE A 127 5.45 -29.72 -2.57
C ILE A 127 4.28 -29.17 -1.76
N ASN A 128 4.04 -29.77 -0.61
CA ASN A 128 3.16 -29.28 0.44
C ASN A 128 4.02 -28.99 1.67
N TYR A 129 3.99 -27.74 2.15
CA TYR A 129 4.77 -27.32 3.30
C TYR A 129 3.99 -26.34 4.19
N LEU A 130 4.44 -26.19 5.42
CA LEU A 130 3.98 -25.16 6.35
C LEU A 130 4.98 -24.01 6.31
N THR A 131 4.45 -22.79 6.24
CA THR A 131 5.16 -21.56 6.58
C THR A 131 4.56 -20.94 7.83
N THR A 132 5.29 -20.03 8.45
CA THR A 132 4.86 -19.31 9.66
C THR A 132 5.08 -17.82 9.49
N TYR A 133 4.17 -17.00 9.99
CA TYR A 133 4.29 -15.54 9.98
C TYR A 133 3.72 -14.88 11.24
N ASN A 134 4.13 -13.65 11.48
CA ASN A 134 3.49 -12.73 12.43
C ASN A 134 2.65 -11.69 11.65
N ILE A 135 1.69 -11.06 12.31
CA ILE A 135 0.91 -9.94 11.75
C ILE A 135 1.27 -8.67 12.50
N LEU A 136 1.61 -7.63 11.74
CA LEU A 136 1.82 -6.26 12.19
C LEU A 136 0.64 -5.40 11.72
N SER A 137 0.25 -4.42 12.52
CA SER A 137 -0.55 -3.28 12.06
C SER A 137 0.34 -2.05 12.04
N VAL A 138 0.31 -1.32 10.92
CA VAL A 138 0.94 -0.01 10.77
C VAL A 138 -0.17 1.01 10.63
N ASN A 139 -0.07 2.13 11.32
CA ASN A 139 -1.03 3.24 11.28
C ASN A 139 -0.32 4.57 11.08
N SER A 140 -0.90 5.49 10.31
CA SER A 140 -0.36 6.85 10.16
C SER A 140 -1.43 7.93 10.20
N LYS A 141 -1.09 9.04 10.86
CA LYS A 141 -1.88 10.27 10.87
C LYS A 141 -1.50 11.22 9.73
N GLU A 142 -0.43 10.90 9.01
CA GLU A 142 0.16 11.73 7.96
C GLU A 142 0.11 11.01 6.61
N GLU A 143 -0.12 11.78 5.54
CA GLU A 143 -0.10 11.30 4.16
C GLU A 143 1.32 10.93 3.70
N GLY A 144 1.41 10.00 2.75
CA GLY A 144 2.60 9.62 2.02
C GLY A 144 3.10 8.21 2.36
N LYS A 145 4.31 7.92 1.90
CA LYS A 145 4.90 6.57 1.96
C LYS A 145 5.57 6.28 3.30
N ILE A 146 5.15 5.19 3.93
CA ILE A 146 5.78 4.63 5.13
C ILE A 146 6.71 3.50 4.71
N LEU A 147 7.98 3.61 5.06
CA LEU A 147 8.95 2.52 4.99
C LEU A 147 8.92 1.77 6.32
N LEU A 148 8.59 0.48 6.27
CA LEU A 148 8.70 -0.45 7.38
C LEU A 148 9.90 -1.36 7.13
N GLU A 149 10.77 -1.49 8.12
CA GLU A 149 11.95 -2.35 8.08
C GLU A 149 11.91 -3.35 9.24
N ALA A 150 12.23 -4.60 8.93
CA ALA A 150 12.40 -5.68 9.89
C ALA A 150 13.83 -6.20 9.84
N MET A 151 14.45 -6.27 11.01
CA MET A 151 15.88 -6.55 11.16
C MET A 151 16.12 -7.58 12.27
N SER A 152 17.09 -8.45 12.06
CA SER A 152 17.72 -9.29 13.08
C SER A 152 19.20 -9.47 12.73
N GLU A 153 19.97 -10.20 13.52
CA GLU A 153 21.41 -10.39 13.30
C GLU A 153 21.76 -10.94 11.90
N ASN A 154 20.88 -11.73 11.30
CA ASN A 154 21.11 -12.38 10.00
C ASN A 154 19.97 -12.22 8.99
N ARG A 155 19.02 -11.31 9.26
CA ARG A 155 17.88 -11.06 8.35
C ARG A 155 17.54 -9.59 8.23
N TYR A 156 17.25 -9.21 7.01
CA TYR A 156 16.66 -7.92 6.66
C TYR A 156 15.45 -8.12 5.75
N GLY A 157 14.46 -7.25 5.88
CA GLY A 157 13.36 -7.12 4.93
C GLY A 157 12.67 -5.79 5.10
N SER A 158 12.07 -5.27 4.04
CA SER A 158 11.35 -4.01 4.09
C SER A 158 10.13 -4.01 3.18
N ILE A 159 9.20 -3.11 3.49
CA ILE A 159 7.98 -2.87 2.72
C ILE A 159 7.64 -1.39 2.76
N VAL A 160 7.13 -0.88 1.64
CA VAL A 160 6.56 0.47 1.56
C VAL A 160 5.05 0.38 1.56
N ILE A 161 4.41 1.19 2.41
CA ILE A 161 2.96 1.30 2.59
C ILE A 161 2.56 2.72 2.21
N ASP A 162 1.46 2.87 1.47
CA ASP A 162 1.02 4.16 0.94
C ASP A 162 -0.21 4.64 1.71
N TYR A 163 -0.07 5.75 2.43
CA TYR A 163 -1.17 6.44 3.10
C TYR A 163 -1.60 7.64 2.29
N ILE A 164 -2.87 7.68 1.92
CA ILE A 164 -3.44 8.76 1.10
C ILE A 164 -4.52 9.51 1.88
N THR A 165 -4.70 10.78 1.54
CA THR A 165 -5.92 11.49 1.94
C THR A 165 -6.88 11.48 0.77
N GLU A 166 -8.14 11.15 1.02
CA GLU A 166 -9.19 11.26 0.01
C GLU A 166 -9.28 12.69 -0.53
N ARG A 167 -9.46 12.82 -1.84
CA ARG A 167 -9.64 14.09 -2.52
C ARG A 167 -10.91 14.05 -3.36
N LYS A 168 -11.59 15.18 -3.46
CA LYS A 168 -12.80 15.33 -4.28
C LYS A 168 -12.68 16.55 -5.19
N PRO A 169 -13.23 16.49 -6.41
CA PRO A 169 -13.37 17.65 -7.25
C PRO A 169 -14.36 18.63 -6.60
N VAL A 170 -13.94 19.87 -6.40
CA VAL A 170 -14.78 20.91 -5.78
C VAL A 170 -15.10 21.99 -6.80
N TYR A 171 -16.38 22.32 -6.91
CA TYR A 171 -16.87 23.45 -7.68
C TYR A 171 -17.51 24.46 -6.75
N LEU A 172 -17.28 25.74 -7.02
CA LEU A 172 -17.89 26.85 -6.30
C LEU A 172 -18.83 27.60 -7.24
N THR A 173 -20.02 27.94 -6.74
CA THR A 173 -20.93 28.88 -7.40
C THR A 173 -21.03 30.15 -6.57
N VAL A 174 -20.68 31.28 -7.15
CA VAL A 174 -20.76 32.59 -6.50
C VAL A 174 -22.10 33.24 -6.82
N LYS A 175 -22.81 33.65 -5.76
CA LYS A 175 -24.14 34.27 -5.86
C LYS A 175 -24.23 35.49 -4.97
N ASP A 176 -25.00 36.47 -5.41
CA ASP A 176 -25.40 37.60 -4.59
C ASP A 176 -26.19 37.11 -3.36
N ALA A 177 -25.82 37.60 -2.18
CA ALA A 177 -26.36 37.11 -0.91
C ALA A 177 -27.88 37.41 -0.78
N CYS A 178 -28.33 38.54 -1.33
CA CYS A 178 -29.71 39.01 -1.22
C CYS A 178 -30.63 38.38 -2.28
N THR A 179 -30.25 38.48 -3.56
CA THR A 179 -31.06 38.09 -4.72
C THR A 179 -30.84 36.66 -5.17
N ARG A 180 -29.74 36.02 -4.73
CA ARG A 180 -29.28 34.68 -5.19
C ARG A 180 -28.92 34.60 -6.67
N THR A 181 -28.80 35.75 -7.35
CA THR A 181 -28.34 35.83 -8.73
C THR A 181 -26.86 35.44 -8.81
N VAL A 182 -26.47 34.69 -9.84
CA VAL A 182 -25.07 34.29 -10.04
C VAL A 182 -24.19 35.51 -10.38
N ILE A 183 -22.95 35.50 -9.89
CA ILE A 183 -22.00 36.60 -10.12
C ILE A 183 -20.89 36.09 -11.06
N PRO A 184 -20.89 36.50 -12.34
CA PRO A 184 -19.81 36.17 -13.27
C PRO A 184 -18.57 37.04 -13.03
N ASN A 185 -17.41 36.60 -13.52
CA ASN A 185 -16.13 37.30 -13.44
C ASN A 185 -15.67 37.67 -12.01
N ALA A 186 -16.18 36.99 -10.98
CA ALA A 186 -15.69 37.16 -9.62
C ALA A 186 -14.32 36.49 -9.49
N SER A 187 -13.34 37.22 -8.95
CA SER A 187 -12.00 36.69 -8.65
C SER A 187 -12.04 35.83 -7.39
N VAL A 188 -11.58 34.59 -7.48
CA VAL A 188 -11.63 33.60 -6.40
C VAL A 188 -10.23 33.22 -5.96
N PHE A 189 -10.03 33.21 -4.64
CA PHE A 189 -8.78 32.87 -3.99
C PHE A 189 -9.01 31.78 -2.94
N LEU A 190 -8.10 30.81 -2.87
CA LEU A 190 -8.03 29.84 -1.77
C LEU A 190 -6.80 30.18 -0.92
N GLY A 191 -7.04 30.59 0.32
CA GLY A 191 -6.02 31.22 1.16
C GLY A 191 -5.46 32.49 0.49
N LYS A 192 -4.19 32.42 0.07
CA LYS A 192 -3.50 33.52 -0.63
C LYS A 192 -3.35 33.29 -2.14
N GLU A 193 -3.73 32.12 -2.62
CA GLU A 193 -3.53 31.72 -4.01
C GLU A 193 -4.72 32.13 -4.86
N PHE A 194 -4.46 32.79 -5.99
CA PHE A 194 -5.49 33.13 -6.97
C PHE A 194 -5.82 31.89 -7.81
N ILE A 195 -7.08 31.47 -7.80
CA ILE A 195 -7.55 30.28 -8.53
C ILE A 195 -8.03 30.66 -9.93
N GLY A 196 -8.74 31.78 -10.05
CA GLY A 196 -9.29 32.21 -11.34
C GLY A 196 -10.53 33.08 -11.20
N PHE A 197 -11.27 33.19 -12.30
CA PHE A 197 -12.52 33.93 -12.37
C PHE A 197 -13.71 32.99 -12.55
N THR A 198 -14.86 33.34 -11.98
CA THR A 198 -16.11 32.63 -12.25
C THR A 198 -16.59 32.82 -13.68
N ASP A 199 -17.20 31.77 -14.24
CA ASP A 199 -17.78 31.79 -15.58
C ASP A 199 -19.12 32.57 -15.64
N LYS A 200 -19.77 32.56 -16.80
CA LYS A 200 -21.08 33.22 -17.02
C LYS A 200 -22.19 32.70 -16.11
N SER A 201 -22.04 31.50 -15.56
CA SER A 201 -22.97 30.87 -14.62
C SER A 201 -22.55 31.08 -13.16
N GLY A 202 -21.52 31.89 -12.90
CA GLY A 202 -20.95 32.12 -11.59
C GLY A 202 -20.15 30.92 -11.05
N ASN A 203 -19.79 29.96 -11.88
CA ASN A 203 -19.11 28.73 -11.47
C ASN A 203 -17.60 28.81 -11.66
N ILE A 204 -16.85 28.14 -10.78
CA ILE A 204 -15.42 27.90 -10.93
C ILE A 204 -15.04 26.53 -10.35
N PHE A 205 -14.11 25.84 -11.01
CA PHE A 205 -13.50 24.62 -10.48
C PHE A 205 -12.34 24.98 -9.55
N LEU A 206 -12.39 24.50 -8.31
CA LEU A 206 -11.38 24.77 -7.29
C LEU A 206 -10.26 23.71 -7.24
N GLY A 207 -10.39 22.63 -8.01
CA GLY A 207 -9.44 21.52 -8.01
C GLY A 207 -9.88 20.31 -7.18
N ASP A 208 -8.98 19.34 -7.07
CA ASP A 208 -9.14 18.15 -6.24
C ASP A 208 -8.64 18.41 -4.81
N LEU A 209 -9.57 18.83 -3.96
CA LEU A 209 -9.31 19.26 -2.60
C LEU A 209 -9.41 18.10 -1.61
N LYS A 210 -8.59 18.14 -0.55
CA LYS A 210 -8.53 17.11 0.49
C LYS A 210 -9.80 17.12 1.32
N VAL A 211 -10.41 15.95 1.47
CA VAL A 211 -11.58 15.74 2.32
C VAL A 211 -11.22 15.99 3.79
N GLY A 212 -12.10 16.69 4.51
CA GLY A 212 -11.94 17.06 5.92
C GLY A 212 -11.00 18.24 6.18
N GLN A 213 -10.35 18.79 5.15
CA GLN A 213 -9.53 19.99 5.29
C GLN A 213 -10.40 21.25 5.20
N ARG A 214 -10.13 22.22 6.09
CA ARG A 214 -10.66 23.58 6.00
C ARG A 214 -9.86 24.36 4.95
N TYR A 215 -10.58 25.04 4.07
CA TYR A 215 -10.04 25.95 3.08
C TYR A 215 -10.59 27.35 3.32
N ASP A 216 -9.71 28.30 3.56
CA ASP A 216 -10.10 29.71 3.64
C ASP A 216 -10.35 30.23 2.22
N LEU A 217 -11.43 30.98 2.06
CA LEU A 217 -11.97 31.42 0.78
C LEU A 217 -12.05 32.94 0.77
N LYS A 218 -11.56 33.54 -0.31
CA LYS A 218 -11.71 34.96 -0.55
C LYS A 218 -12.24 35.19 -1.96
N ILE A 219 -13.30 35.99 -2.08
CA ILE A 219 -13.92 36.34 -3.35
C ILE A 219 -13.97 37.85 -3.47
N LYS A 220 -13.62 38.39 -4.63
CA LYS A 220 -13.83 39.80 -4.98
C LYS A 220 -14.60 39.93 -6.28
N ALA A 221 -15.57 40.83 -6.31
CA ALA A 221 -16.33 41.21 -7.49
C ALA A 221 -16.59 42.71 -7.46
N GLU A 222 -16.66 43.35 -8.63
CA GLU A 222 -16.96 44.76 -8.75
C GLU A 222 -18.36 45.08 -8.20
N GLY A 223 -18.47 46.11 -7.37
CA GLY A 223 -19.73 46.48 -6.71
C GLY A 223 -20.07 45.65 -5.47
N TYR A 224 -19.21 44.70 -5.08
CA TYR A 224 -19.37 43.89 -3.88
C TYR A 224 -18.24 44.16 -2.87
N GLN A 225 -18.54 43.96 -1.60
CA GLN A 225 -17.52 43.89 -0.56
C GLN A 225 -16.79 42.54 -0.65
N ASP A 226 -15.47 42.52 -0.43
CA ASP A 226 -14.69 41.28 -0.38
C ASP A 226 -15.25 40.38 0.75
N THR A 227 -15.33 39.07 0.53
CA THR A 227 -15.89 38.12 1.51
C THR A 227 -15.12 38.03 2.82
N ASP A 228 -13.82 38.34 2.80
CA ASP A 228 -12.98 38.38 4.01
C ASP A 228 -13.12 39.68 4.83
N LYS A 229 -13.99 40.59 4.39
CA LYS A 229 -14.24 41.89 5.04
C LYS A 229 -15.71 42.15 5.29
N ASP A 230 -16.60 41.26 4.84
CA ASP A 230 -18.03 41.40 5.07
C ASP A 230 -18.42 40.81 6.46
N ASN A 231 -19.71 40.86 6.79
CA ASN A 231 -20.24 40.30 8.04
C ASN A 231 -20.91 38.93 7.82
N ILE A 232 -20.60 38.25 6.73
CA ILE A 232 -21.17 36.97 6.33
C ILE A 232 -20.11 35.89 6.58
N ALA A 233 -20.49 34.79 7.22
CA ALA A 233 -19.59 33.66 7.48
C ALA A 233 -19.42 32.79 6.21
N ASN A 234 -18.82 33.35 5.16
CA ASN A 234 -18.59 32.71 3.85
C ASN A 234 -17.08 32.69 3.47
N ASP A 235 -16.21 32.92 4.45
CA ASP A 235 -14.77 33.06 4.32
C ASP A 235 -14.02 31.72 4.42
N PHE A 236 -14.73 30.59 4.57
CA PHE A 236 -14.14 29.25 4.52
C PHE A 236 -15.18 28.18 4.18
N PHE A 237 -14.68 26.99 3.81
CA PHE A 237 -15.47 25.77 3.76
C PHE A 237 -14.64 24.54 4.17
N ILE A 238 -15.31 23.43 4.44
CA ILE A 238 -14.68 22.11 4.67
C ILE A 238 -15.20 21.17 3.59
N VAL A 239 -14.30 20.39 2.99
CA VAL A 239 -14.69 19.37 2.01
C VAL A 239 -15.28 18.17 2.74
N GLU A 240 -16.57 17.91 2.56
CA GLU A 240 -17.26 16.82 3.25
C GLU A 240 -16.94 15.43 2.66
N LYS A 241 -17.00 14.41 3.53
CA LYS A 241 -16.86 12.99 3.18
C LYS A 241 -18.00 12.48 2.31
#